data_AF-W3V4W2-F1
#
_entry.id   AF-W3V4W2-F1
#
_cell.length_a   1.000
_cell.length_b   1.000
_cell.length_c   1.000
_cell.angle_alpha   90.00
_cell.angle_beta   90.00
_cell.angle_gamma   90.00
#
_symmetry.space_group_name_H-M   'P 1'
#
loop_
_entity.id
_entity.type
_entity.pdbx_description
1 polymer ?
#
loop_
_entity_poly.entity_id
_entity_poly.type
_entity_poly.pdbx_seq_one_letter_code
_entity_poly.pdbx_strand_id
1 'polypeptide(L)'
;MTDKEISTVDSLKASFKSGVPPTPEAFSLLIDEAYKAYEIIDGDKGDGPTAGLERDDKGKLALNTHHSGGLNLEQRALALSLKPDGGFSFDGGRRLKLDANRQVQFADFFSLSRRERMEIAQLLGLKRSISTTMTRIVAPSPKENERFGTSVSLNAAGDCLVVGMGKVLYLYMCRRGEWWNTSTPIVFEADGDKYRSASWNVSLDAEGDNLAVGYLTDFRKMEVCVYTRTNGVWDTKSPIVFPLEDEYRHAGGVYASLSAAGDCLVVWGGVYTFYVYTRTNGIWDRESPIRLYFSSSGHGVAMICLSASGNCLAVHGTEVNYPSSPAINMVYVYTRTNGTWDESYIRFNPPEDSSPGFGKVFSLNAEGDRLAVGADDDSPIINGKVYLYTRTNGIWDTQNPIKFSAPASGVTYFGCAIKLNDAGNRLAVGAASRVYVYTYLNGKWNMKTPIEILDPSGNLDNVNGFGKAVSLNKLGTSLAVGAVLTKVGSAPEAGAVCIFDNVK
;
A
#
# COMPACT_ATOMS: atom_id res chain seq x y z
N MET A 1 -42.98 -22.08 -12.84
CA MET A 1 -42.67 -22.98 -11.71
C MET A 1 -42.90 -24.40 -12.16
N THR A 2 -41.92 -24.94 -12.87
CA THR A 2 -41.87 -26.36 -13.27
C THR A 2 -41.36 -27.20 -12.10
N ASP A 3 -41.76 -28.47 -12.03
CA ASP A 3 -41.61 -29.48 -10.95
C ASP A 3 -40.27 -29.63 -10.21
N LYS A 4 -39.25 -28.79 -10.49
CA LYS A 4 -37.99 -28.69 -9.74
C LYS A 4 -38.12 -27.94 -8.41
N GLU A 5 -38.99 -26.92 -8.29
CA GLU A 5 -39.13 -26.10 -7.06
C GLU A 5 -39.90 -26.79 -5.93
N ILE A 6 -40.81 -27.71 -6.27
CA ILE A 6 -41.50 -28.53 -5.26
C ILE A 6 -40.49 -29.49 -4.58
N SER A 7 -39.41 -29.86 -5.29
CA SER A 7 -38.37 -30.72 -4.72
C SER A 7 -37.53 -30.02 -3.64
N THR A 8 -37.40 -28.69 -3.63
CA THR A 8 -36.51 -27.98 -2.70
C THR A 8 -37.09 -27.88 -1.29
N VAL A 9 -38.38 -27.60 -1.15
CA VAL A 9 -39.04 -27.42 0.17
C VAL A 9 -39.20 -28.76 0.89
N ASP A 10 -39.58 -29.82 0.17
CA ASP A 10 -39.71 -31.16 0.76
C ASP A 10 -38.33 -31.80 1.02
N SER A 11 -37.31 -31.50 0.22
CA SER A 11 -35.91 -31.85 0.51
C SER A 11 -35.35 -31.10 1.73
N LEU A 12 -35.70 -29.81 1.88
CA LEU A 12 -35.33 -29.04 3.07
C LEU A 12 -35.99 -29.68 4.31
N LYS A 13 -37.31 -29.90 4.30
CA LYS A 13 -38.03 -30.53 5.42
C LYS A 13 -37.48 -31.90 5.81
N ALA A 14 -37.06 -32.72 4.86
CA ALA A 14 -36.47 -34.04 5.13
C ALA A 14 -35.10 -33.95 5.86
N SER A 15 -34.37 -32.84 5.68
CA SER A 15 -33.03 -32.60 6.24
C SER A 15 -33.05 -32.13 7.71
N PHE A 16 -34.22 -31.75 8.23
CA PHE A 16 -34.40 -31.24 9.61
C PHE A 16 -35.37 -32.13 10.42
N LYS A 17 -35.11 -33.45 10.46
CA LYS A 17 -35.85 -34.37 11.34
C LYS A 17 -35.49 -34.15 12.81
N SER A 18 -36.51 -34.22 13.67
CA SER A 18 -36.36 -34.04 15.11
C SER A 18 -35.31 -34.98 15.70
N GLY A 19 -34.34 -34.43 16.44
CA GLY A 19 -33.27 -35.16 17.10
C GLY A 19 -32.02 -35.43 16.25
N VAL A 20 -31.97 -34.99 14.99
CA VAL A 20 -30.77 -35.09 14.14
C VAL A 20 -30.29 -33.68 13.79
N PRO A 21 -29.02 -33.31 14.07
CA PRO A 21 -28.47 -32.03 13.66
C PRO A 21 -28.48 -31.92 12.13
N PRO A 22 -28.94 -30.79 11.56
CA PRO A 22 -28.88 -30.59 10.12
C PRO A 22 -27.43 -30.60 9.65
N THR A 23 -27.19 -31.12 8.44
CA THR A 23 -25.85 -31.08 7.87
C THR A 23 -25.47 -29.62 7.57
N PRO A 24 -24.16 -29.27 7.59
CA PRO A 24 -23.70 -27.92 7.28
C PRO A 24 -24.26 -27.39 5.95
N GLU A 25 -24.45 -28.28 4.96
CA GLU A 25 -25.00 -27.95 3.65
C GLU A 25 -26.49 -27.57 3.73
N ALA A 26 -27.29 -28.24 4.55
CA ALA A 26 -28.70 -27.91 4.75
C ALA A 26 -28.88 -26.59 5.54
N PHE A 27 -27.95 -26.28 6.45
CA PHE A 27 -27.93 -25.02 7.19
C PHE A 27 -27.52 -23.85 6.29
N SER A 28 -26.54 -24.05 5.41
CA SER A 28 -26.13 -23.05 4.42
C SER A 28 -27.23 -22.77 3.40
N LEU A 29 -27.94 -23.81 2.92
CA LEU A 29 -29.04 -23.65 1.96
C LEU A 29 -30.21 -22.83 2.52
N LEU A 30 -30.48 -22.94 3.83
CA LEU A 30 -31.50 -22.15 4.53
C LEU A 30 -31.13 -20.66 4.62
N ILE A 31 -29.85 -20.37 4.89
CA ILE A 31 -29.30 -19.02 4.93
C ILE A 31 -29.37 -18.38 3.54
N ASP A 32 -29.01 -19.13 2.50
CA ASP A 32 -29.05 -18.66 1.11
C ASP A 32 -30.49 -18.36 0.63
N GLU A 33 -31.48 -19.18 1.00
CA GLU A 33 -32.89 -18.92 0.65
C GLU A 33 -33.47 -17.72 1.42
N ALA A 34 -33.09 -17.52 2.69
CA ALA A 34 -33.45 -16.33 3.45
C ALA A 34 -32.83 -15.05 2.86
N TYR A 35 -31.63 -15.17 2.29
CA TYR A 35 -30.92 -14.08 1.63
C TYR A 35 -31.53 -13.74 0.25
N LYS A 36 -31.90 -14.74 -0.55
CA LYS A 36 -32.60 -14.53 -1.84
C LYS A 36 -33.95 -13.85 -1.65
N ALA A 37 -34.68 -14.19 -0.60
CA ALA A 37 -35.95 -13.52 -0.26
C ALA A 37 -35.76 -12.04 0.12
N TYR A 38 -34.58 -11.66 0.62
CA TYR A 38 -34.21 -10.28 0.95
C TYR A 38 -33.85 -9.46 -0.29
N GLU A 39 -33.13 -10.04 -1.27
CA GLU A 39 -32.80 -9.35 -2.53
C GLU A 39 -34.04 -9.06 -3.42
N ILE A 40 -35.09 -9.86 -3.31
CA ILE A 40 -36.33 -9.69 -4.11
C ILE A 40 -37.12 -8.42 -3.70
N ILE A 41 -36.87 -7.83 -2.53
CA ILE A 41 -37.72 -6.78 -1.93
C ILE A 41 -36.97 -5.44 -1.73
N ASP A 42 -36.04 -5.12 -2.63
CA ASP A 42 -35.27 -3.86 -2.77
C ASP A 42 -35.73 -2.66 -1.88
N GLY A 43 -35.17 -2.54 -0.67
CA GLY A 43 -35.55 -1.51 0.33
C GLY A 43 -34.38 -1.08 1.22
N ASP A 44 -34.00 0.19 1.10
CA ASP A 44 -32.80 0.79 1.68
C ASP A 44 -33.01 1.38 3.11
N LYS A 45 -31.90 1.46 3.86
CA LYS A 45 -31.61 2.18 5.12
C LYS A 45 -32.33 1.81 6.42
N GLY A 46 -31.65 0.93 7.18
CA GLY A 46 -31.30 1.24 8.56
C GLY A 46 -31.99 0.39 9.64
N ASP A 47 -31.69 -0.91 9.71
CA ASP A 47 -31.65 -1.72 10.94
C ASP A 47 -31.14 -3.13 10.62
N GLY A 48 -30.32 -3.71 11.50
CA GLY A 48 -29.79 -5.08 11.39
C GLY A 48 -30.64 -6.12 12.14
N PRO A 49 -30.37 -7.44 11.98
CA PRO A 49 -31.40 -8.42 11.61
C PRO A 49 -32.23 -9.08 12.72
N THR A 50 -32.25 -8.62 13.97
CA THR A 50 -33.09 -9.25 15.02
C THR A 50 -33.75 -8.29 16.02
N ALA A 51 -33.79 -6.99 15.77
CA ALA A 51 -34.44 -6.07 16.71
C ALA A 51 -35.96 -6.06 16.50
N GLY A 52 -36.71 -6.82 17.31
CA GLY A 52 -38.12 -6.50 17.57
C GLY A 52 -39.15 -7.62 17.43
N LEU A 53 -38.79 -8.87 17.12
CA LEU A 53 -39.77 -9.94 16.95
C LEU A 53 -39.52 -11.14 17.86
N GLU A 54 -40.55 -11.53 18.62
CA GLU A 54 -40.62 -12.76 19.40
C GLU A 54 -41.81 -13.62 18.94
N ARG A 55 -41.93 -14.85 19.46
CA ARG A 55 -43.16 -15.65 19.31
C ARG A 55 -43.95 -15.61 20.60
N ASP A 56 -45.26 -15.36 20.48
CA ASP A 56 -46.18 -15.45 21.60
C ASP A 56 -46.35 -16.91 22.05
N ASP A 57 -47.01 -17.07 23.18
CA ASP A 57 -47.34 -18.31 23.87
C ASP A 57 -48.30 -19.23 23.07
N LYS A 58 -48.69 -18.83 21.86
CA LYS A 58 -49.44 -19.64 20.88
C LYS A 58 -48.64 -19.88 19.58
N GLY A 59 -47.38 -19.46 19.55
CA GLY A 59 -46.44 -19.72 18.47
C GLY A 59 -46.59 -18.80 17.25
N LYS A 60 -47.32 -17.68 17.35
CA LYS A 60 -47.37 -16.63 16.30
C LYS A 60 -46.30 -15.55 16.53
N LEU A 61 -45.85 -14.90 15.46
CA LEU A 61 -44.84 -13.85 15.48
C LEU A 61 -45.45 -12.52 16.00
N ALA A 62 -44.84 -11.91 17.01
CA ALA A 62 -45.30 -10.69 17.69
C ALA A 62 -44.15 -9.71 17.99
N LEU A 63 -44.47 -8.43 18.23
CA LEU A 63 -43.49 -7.35 18.45
C LEU A 63 -43.04 -7.28 19.92
N ASN A 64 -41.74 -7.38 20.21
CA ASN A 64 -41.21 -7.27 21.57
C ASN A 64 -40.98 -5.79 21.94
N THR A 65 -41.78 -5.26 22.87
CA THR A 65 -41.75 -3.85 23.30
C THR A 65 -40.71 -3.55 24.40
N HIS A 66 -39.88 -4.52 24.79
CA HIS A 66 -38.96 -4.44 25.93
C HIS A 66 -37.46 -4.34 25.57
N HIS A 67 -37.08 -4.29 24.29
CA HIS A 67 -35.68 -4.10 23.90
C HIS A 67 -35.43 -2.93 22.93
N SER A 68 -34.48 -2.11 23.39
CA SER A 68 -33.78 -1.01 22.75
C SER A 68 -32.73 -1.51 21.74
N GLY A 69 -33.20 -2.09 20.63
CA GLY A 69 -32.36 -2.30 19.45
C GLY A 69 -32.50 -1.10 18.53
N GLY A 70 -31.52 -0.19 18.55
CA GLY A 70 -31.54 1.03 17.72
C GLY A 70 -30.71 2.17 18.31
N LEU A 71 -30.24 3.07 17.44
CA LEU A 71 -29.49 4.28 17.80
C LEU A 71 -30.33 5.19 18.73
N ASN A 72 -29.80 5.50 19.92
CA ASN A 72 -30.45 6.42 20.86
C ASN A 72 -30.05 7.87 20.53
N LEU A 73 -30.99 8.62 19.95
CA LEU A 73 -30.77 9.97 19.42
C LEU A 73 -30.63 11.07 20.49
N GLU A 74 -31.06 10.84 21.74
CA GLU A 74 -30.90 11.85 22.81
C GLU A 74 -29.49 11.84 23.44
N GLN A 75 -28.78 10.71 23.38
CA GLN A 75 -27.46 10.54 24.02
C GLN A 75 -26.30 10.33 23.04
N ARG A 76 -26.57 10.31 21.72
CA ARG A 76 -25.56 10.15 20.64
C ARG A 76 -24.60 8.95 20.85
N ALA A 77 -25.14 7.75 21.13
CA ALA A 77 -24.36 6.51 21.24
C ALA A 77 -25.06 5.29 20.61
N LEU A 78 -24.28 4.26 20.26
CA LEU A 78 -24.71 2.98 19.67
C LEU A 78 -24.94 1.93 20.78
N ALA A 79 -26.12 1.30 20.81
CA ALA A 79 -26.45 0.25 21.78
C ALA A 79 -26.35 -1.14 21.13
N LEU A 80 -25.42 -1.97 21.61
CA LEU A 80 -25.53 -3.43 21.56
C LEU A 80 -25.94 -3.86 22.96
N SER A 81 -27.03 -4.62 23.09
CA SER A 81 -27.46 -5.13 24.41
C SER A 81 -26.48 -6.21 24.89
N LEU A 82 -25.40 -5.77 25.51
CA LEU A 82 -24.61 -6.53 26.46
C LEU A 82 -24.93 -5.88 27.82
N LYS A 83 -25.69 -6.57 28.68
CA LYS A 83 -25.74 -6.17 30.09
C LYS A 83 -24.43 -6.57 30.79
N PRO A 84 -24.05 -5.88 31.89
CA PRO A 84 -22.64 -5.67 32.25
C PRO A 84 -21.94 -6.83 32.97
N ASP A 85 -22.59 -8.00 33.14
CA ASP A 85 -22.26 -8.93 34.24
C ASP A 85 -22.25 -10.45 33.90
N GLY A 86 -21.72 -10.95 32.76
CA GLY A 86 -21.71 -12.41 32.54
C GLY A 86 -20.72 -13.02 31.53
N GLY A 87 -20.24 -14.24 31.83
CA GLY A 87 -19.47 -15.13 30.96
C GLY A 87 -20.11 -16.53 30.81
N PHE A 88 -19.48 -17.51 30.12
CA PHE A 88 -20.03 -18.87 29.90
C PHE A 88 -19.31 -19.96 30.73
N SER A 89 -20.06 -20.95 31.26
CA SER A 89 -19.53 -22.19 31.84
C SER A 89 -20.41 -23.41 31.49
N PHE A 90 -19.99 -24.63 31.86
CA PHE A 90 -20.76 -25.86 31.62
C PHE A 90 -21.33 -26.41 32.93
N ASP A 91 -22.59 -26.82 32.93
CA ASP A 91 -23.16 -27.50 34.10
C ASP A 91 -22.84 -28.99 34.14
N GLY A 92 -23.13 -29.64 35.27
CA GLY A 92 -22.87 -31.07 35.51
C GLY A 92 -23.59 -32.04 34.55
N GLY A 93 -24.39 -31.53 33.61
CA GLY A 93 -24.98 -32.26 32.48
C GLY A 93 -24.31 -31.97 31.12
N ARG A 94 -23.14 -31.31 31.11
CA ARG A 94 -22.37 -30.88 29.91
C ARG A 94 -23.12 -29.93 28.97
N ARG A 95 -24.08 -29.14 29.48
CA ARG A 95 -24.75 -28.08 28.72
C ARG A 95 -24.08 -26.73 28.99
N LEU A 96 -23.91 -25.93 27.95
CA LEU A 96 -23.35 -24.58 28.05
C LEU A 96 -24.38 -23.66 28.74
N LYS A 97 -23.99 -23.03 29.84
CA LYS A 97 -24.81 -22.11 30.65
C LYS A 97 -24.06 -20.79 30.83
N LEU A 98 -24.80 -19.69 30.93
CA LEU A 98 -24.23 -18.40 31.33
C LEU A 98 -23.86 -18.46 32.83
N ASP A 99 -22.58 -18.22 33.14
CA ASP A 99 -22.02 -18.12 34.48
C ASP A 99 -21.82 -16.64 34.83
N ALA A 100 -22.74 -16.12 35.64
CA ALA A 100 -22.72 -14.73 36.08
C ALA A 100 -21.54 -14.40 37.02
N ASN A 101 -20.80 -15.41 37.50
CA ASN A 101 -19.77 -15.24 38.53
C ASN A 101 -18.33 -15.40 38.02
N ARG A 102 -18.14 -15.75 36.74
CA ARG A 102 -16.81 -15.82 36.10
C ARG A 102 -16.63 -14.67 35.12
N GLN A 103 -15.98 -13.62 35.63
CA GLN A 103 -15.67 -12.40 34.90
C GLN A 103 -14.43 -12.62 34.01
N VAL A 104 -14.47 -12.15 32.77
CA VAL A 104 -13.24 -11.73 32.07
C VAL A 104 -13.26 -10.22 32.13
N GLN A 105 -12.37 -9.62 32.93
CA GLN A 105 -12.34 -8.17 33.05
C GLN A 105 -11.93 -7.57 31.71
N PHE A 106 -12.38 -6.35 31.42
CA PHE A 106 -11.93 -5.62 30.23
C PHE A 106 -10.40 -5.49 30.20
N ALA A 107 -9.79 -5.37 31.39
CA ALA A 107 -8.35 -5.42 31.59
C ALA A 107 -7.73 -6.77 31.20
N ASP A 108 -8.42 -7.89 31.41
CA ASP A 108 -7.97 -9.24 31.04
C ASP A 108 -8.11 -9.49 29.54
N PHE A 109 -9.17 -8.98 28.90
CA PHE A 109 -9.30 -9.03 27.44
C PHE A 109 -8.25 -8.15 26.75
N PHE A 110 -7.89 -7.01 27.34
CA PHE A 110 -6.81 -6.16 26.86
C PHE A 110 -5.41 -6.60 27.28
N SER A 111 -5.29 -7.51 28.25
CA SER A 111 -4.03 -8.18 28.60
C SER A 111 -3.71 -9.35 27.68
N LEU A 112 -4.72 -9.90 26.96
CA LEU A 112 -4.49 -10.82 25.84
C LEU A 112 -3.55 -10.19 24.81
N SER A 113 -2.85 -11.02 24.04
CA SER A 113 -2.11 -10.54 22.88
C SER A 113 -3.08 -10.02 21.81
N ARG A 114 -2.61 -9.11 20.95
CA ARG A 114 -3.41 -8.64 19.81
C ARG A 114 -3.85 -9.79 18.89
N ARG A 115 -3.05 -10.86 18.81
CA ARG A 115 -3.34 -12.08 18.03
C ARG A 115 -4.55 -12.83 18.58
N GLU A 116 -4.60 -13.09 19.89
CA GLU A 116 -5.74 -13.77 20.53
C GLU A 116 -7.02 -12.94 20.39
N ARG A 117 -6.92 -11.60 20.52
CA ARG A 117 -8.05 -10.71 20.25
C ARG A 117 -8.54 -10.77 18.80
N MET A 118 -7.64 -10.93 17.84
CA MET A 118 -7.98 -11.06 16.41
C MET A 118 -8.60 -12.42 16.07
N GLU A 119 -8.11 -13.50 16.67
CA GLU A 119 -8.67 -14.85 16.51
C GLU A 119 -10.08 -14.92 17.10
N ILE A 120 -10.33 -14.28 18.25
CA ILE A 120 -11.68 -14.13 18.83
C ILE A 120 -12.59 -13.33 17.89
N ALA A 121 -12.10 -12.23 17.30
CA ALA A 121 -12.88 -11.42 16.36
C ALA A 121 -13.23 -12.17 15.05
N GLN A 122 -12.32 -13.02 14.56
CA GLN A 122 -12.56 -13.90 13.41
C GLN A 122 -13.58 -14.99 13.72
N LEU A 123 -13.46 -15.64 14.88
CA LEU A 123 -14.35 -16.72 15.31
C LEU A 123 -15.79 -16.23 15.50
N LEU A 124 -15.97 -15.00 16.00
CA LEU A 124 -17.27 -14.38 16.24
C LEU A 124 -17.89 -13.76 14.98
N GLY A 125 -17.21 -13.84 13.83
CA GLY A 125 -17.75 -13.33 12.56
C GLY A 125 -18.11 -11.84 12.61
N LEU A 126 -17.46 -11.06 13.50
CA LEU A 126 -17.68 -9.62 13.68
C LEU A 126 -17.11 -8.86 12.47
N LYS A 127 -17.75 -9.03 11.31
CA LYS A 127 -17.49 -8.28 10.09
C LYS A 127 -18.05 -6.87 10.29
N ARG A 128 -17.18 -5.89 10.51
CA ARG A 128 -17.49 -4.53 10.04
C ARG A 128 -17.59 -4.64 8.52
N SER A 129 -18.78 -4.41 7.97
CA SER A 129 -18.92 -4.12 6.53
C SER A 129 -17.92 -2.98 6.23
N ILE A 130 -17.01 -3.17 5.27
CA ILE A 130 -15.69 -2.48 5.09
C ILE A 130 -14.49 -3.25 5.70
N SER A 131 -14.28 -4.51 5.32
CA SER A 131 -12.99 -5.18 5.59
C SER A 131 -11.98 -4.76 4.53
N THR A 132 -10.93 -4.04 4.92
CA THR A 132 -9.71 -3.96 4.12
C THR A 132 -9.32 -5.40 3.76
N THR A 133 -9.27 -5.71 2.47
CA THR A 133 -8.91 -7.07 2.01
C THR A 133 -7.41 -7.10 1.83
N MET A 134 -6.77 -8.13 2.39
CA MET A 134 -5.32 -8.29 2.30
C MET A 134 -4.99 -9.47 1.41
N THR A 135 -4.19 -9.23 0.37
CA THR A 135 -3.60 -10.26 -0.47
C THR A 135 -2.11 -10.33 -0.21
N ARG A 136 -1.58 -11.52 0.09
CA ARG A 136 -0.13 -11.75 0.22
C ARG A 136 0.42 -12.40 -1.04
N ILE A 137 1.45 -11.81 -1.62
CA ILE A 137 2.17 -12.31 -2.80
C ILE A 137 3.60 -12.65 -2.40
N VAL A 138 4.09 -13.78 -2.91
CA VAL A 138 5.47 -14.24 -2.79
C VAL A 138 5.99 -14.64 -4.17
N ALA A 139 7.31 -14.71 -4.34
CA ALA A 139 7.89 -15.19 -5.60
C ALA A 139 7.43 -16.63 -5.91
N PRO A 140 7.28 -17.02 -7.20
CA PRO A 140 6.89 -18.39 -7.58
C PRO A 140 7.86 -19.47 -7.10
N SER A 141 9.13 -19.13 -6.90
CA SER A 141 10.16 -20.04 -6.41
C SER A 141 11.04 -19.31 -5.38
N PRO A 142 10.53 -19.13 -4.13
CA PRO A 142 11.19 -18.33 -3.11
C PRO A 142 12.59 -18.87 -2.77
N LYS A 143 13.60 -18.01 -2.83
CA LYS A 143 14.98 -18.34 -2.47
C LYS A 143 15.40 -17.64 -1.19
N GLU A 144 16.37 -18.21 -0.50
CA GLU A 144 16.99 -17.57 0.67
C GLU A 144 17.63 -16.22 0.28
N ASN A 145 17.43 -15.20 1.11
CA ASN A 145 17.96 -13.85 0.93
C ASN A 145 17.55 -13.15 -0.38
N GLU A 146 16.48 -13.61 -1.02
CA GLU A 146 15.97 -13.07 -2.28
C GLU A 146 15.38 -11.67 -2.14
N ARG A 147 14.82 -11.35 -0.96
CA ARG A 147 14.27 -10.04 -0.62
C ARG A 147 13.19 -9.54 -1.59
N PHE A 148 12.30 -10.44 -2.00
CA PHE A 148 11.13 -10.10 -2.80
C PHE A 148 10.30 -8.99 -2.12
N GLY A 149 9.89 -7.98 -2.89
CA GLY A 149 9.19 -6.80 -2.37
C GLY A 149 10.08 -5.61 -2.06
N THR A 150 11.35 -5.64 -2.48
CA THR A 150 12.31 -4.55 -2.24
C THR A 150 11.93 -3.27 -2.98
N SER A 151 11.28 -3.40 -4.13
CA SER A 151 10.53 -2.31 -4.78
C SER A 151 9.16 -2.78 -5.20
N VAL A 152 8.20 -1.86 -5.15
CA VAL A 152 6.83 -2.07 -5.58
C VAL A 152 6.34 -0.85 -6.38
N SER A 153 5.62 -1.10 -7.46
CA SER A 153 4.95 -0.05 -8.25
C SER A 153 3.56 -0.52 -8.65
N LEU A 154 2.53 0.23 -8.22
CA LEU A 154 1.15 0.05 -8.64
C LEU A 154 0.82 1.04 -9.76
N ASN A 155 0.02 0.61 -10.73
CA ASN A 155 -0.60 1.53 -11.69
C ASN A 155 -1.72 2.36 -11.03
N ALA A 156 -2.28 3.31 -11.78
CA ALA A 156 -3.28 4.24 -11.26
C ALA A 156 -4.56 3.54 -10.80
N ALA A 157 -4.99 2.48 -11.49
CA ALA A 157 -6.16 1.70 -11.11
C ALA A 157 -5.91 0.86 -9.84
N GLY A 158 -4.68 0.39 -9.63
CA GLY A 158 -4.32 -0.51 -8.54
C GLY A 158 -4.50 -1.99 -8.89
N ASP A 159 -4.54 -2.32 -10.19
CA ASP A 159 -4.78 -3.68 -10.70
C ASP A 159 -3.57 -4.25 -11.47
N CYS A 160 -2.52 -3.46 -11.69
CA CYS A 160 -1.20 -3.90 -12.16
C CYS A 160 -0.16 -3.57 -11.09
N LEU A 161 0.57 -4.60 -10.63
CA LEU A 161 1.63 -4.49 -9.64
C LEU A 161 2.92 -5.06 -10.21
N VAL A 162 3.98 -4.26 -10.18
CA VAL A 162 5.35 -4.73 -10.39
C VAL A 162 6.05 -4.86 -9.05
N VAL A 163 6.71 -6.00 -8.84
CA VAL A 163 7.53 -6.31 -7.67
C VAL A 163 8.95 -6.60 -8.09
N GLY A 164 9.90 -5.85 -7.54
CA GLY A 164 11.32 -5.99 -7.79
C GLY A 164 12.08 -6.76 -6.72
N MET A 165 13.07 -7.52 -7.18
CA MET A 165 14.10 -8.19 -6.39
C MET A 165 15.38 -8.36 -7.22
N GLY A 166 16.55 -8.36 -6.59
CA GLY A 166 17.84 -8.76 -7.21
C GLY A 166 17.96 -8.46 -8.72
N LYS A 167 17.90 -9.51 -9.56
CA LYS A 167 17.96 -9.41 -11.03
C LYS A 167 16.61 -9.54 -11.77
N VAL A 168 15.52 -9.85 -11.08
CA VAL A 168 14.24 -10.28 -11.69
C VAL A 168 13.09 -9.39 -11.23
N LEU A 169 12.16 -9.10 -12.13
CA LEU A 169 10.86 -8.50 -11.80
C LEU A 169 9.75 -9.49 -12.06
N TYR A 170 8.74 -9.38 -11.21
CA TYR A 170 7.46 -10.03 -11.44
C TYR A 170 6.38 -8.96 -11.57
N LEU A 171 5.58 -9.10 -12.62
CA LEU A 171 4.39 -8.31 -12.81
C LEU A 171 3.16 -9.19 -12.59
N TYR A 172 2.31 -8.73 -11.69
CA TYR A 172 1.06 -9.36 -11.32
C TYR A 172 -0.09 -8.49 -11.81
N MET A 173 -1.12 -9.14 -12.34
CA MET A 173 -2.34 -8.49 -12.78
C MET A 173 -3.51 -9.00 -11.93
N CYS A 174 -4.40 -8.09 -11.59
CA CYS A 174 -5.70 -8.38 -11.00
C CYS A 174 -6.78 -7.97 -11.99
N ARG A 175 -7.82 -8.77 -12.15
CA ARG A 175 -9.03 -8.30 -12.83
C ARG A 175 -9.93 -7.68 -11.78
N ARG A 176 -10.58 -6.57 -12.11
CA ARG A 176 -11.44 -5.84 -11.17
C ARG A 176 -12.52 -6.77 -10.59
N GLY A 177 -12.48 -6.98 -9.27
CA GLY A 177 -13.42 -7.85 -8.55
C GLY A 177 -13.00 -9.32 -8.46
N GLU A 178 -11.87 -9.69 -9.06
CA GLU A 178 -11.26 -11.01 -8.94
C GLU A 178 -10.07 -10.98 -7.95
N TRP A 179 -9.55 -12.16 -7.61
CA TRP A 179 -8.32 -12.29 -6.83
C TRP A 179 -7.10 -12.02 -7.71
N TRP A 180 -6.01 -11.52 -7.12
CA TRP A 180 -4.73 -11.38 -7.80
C TRP A 180 -4.28 -12.72 -8.38
N ASN A 181 -3.92 -12.75 -9.67
CA ASN A 181 -3.29 -13.93 -10.25
C ASN A 181 -1.83 -13.99 -9.80
N THR A 182 -1.58 -14.71 -8.72
CA THR A 182 -0.25 -14.92 -8.13
C THR A 182 0.48 -16.14 -8.70
N SER A 183 -0.20 -16.98 -9.48
CA SER A 183 0.34 -18.27 -9.93
C SER A 183 1.15 -18.17 -11.22
N THR A 184 0.83 -17.19 -12.07
CA THR A 184 1.50 -17.01 -13.37
C THR A 184 1.90 -15.54 -13.59
N PRO A 185 2.87 -15.01 -12.83
CA PRO A 185 3.36 -13.66 -13.07
C PRO A 185 4.09 -13.56 -14.40
N ILE A 186 4.10 -12.36 -14.97
CA ILE A 186 4.97 -12.02 -16.09
C ILE A 186 6.35 -11.71 -15.52
N VAL A 187 7.37 -12.37 -16.06
CA VAL A 187 8.74 -12.29 -15.55
C VAL A 187 9.59 -11.44 -16.48
N PHE A 188 10.31 -10.47 -15.91
CA PHE A 188 11.34 -9.70 -16.62
C PHE A 188 12.69 -10.03 -15.99
N GLU A 189 13.53 -10.74 -16.74
CA GLU A 189 14.87 -11.09 -16.31
C GLU A 189 15.87 -10.15 -16.99
N ALA A 190 16.92 -9.78 -16.27
CA ALA A 190 18.02 -9.04 -16.86
C ALA A 190 18.87 -9.98 -17.72
N ASP A 191 19.07 -9.65 -19.00
CA ASP A 191 19.90 -10.46 -19.90
C ASP A 191 21.40 -10.37 -19.55
N GLY A 192 22.12 -11.49 -19.60
CA GLY A 192 23.58 -11.55 -19.51
C GLY A 192 24.17 -11.06 -18.17
N ASP A 193 25.22 -10.24 -18.25
CA ASP A 193 25.95 -9.72 -17.07
C ASP A 193 25.22 -8.57 -16.35
N LYS A 194 24.07 -8.12 -16.87
CA LYS A 194 23.28 -7.05 -16.28
C LYS A 194 22.90 -7.39 -14.82
N TYR A 195 22.99 -6.39 -13.96
CA TYR A 195 22.49 -6.45 -12.59
C TYR A 195 21.86 -5.11 -12.22
N ARG A 196 20.98 -5.09 -11.23
CA ARG A 196 20.29 -3.85 -10.87
C ARG A 196 21.03 -3.17 -9.74
N SER A 197 21.30 -1.87 -9.90
CA SER A 197 21.83 -1.06 -8.82
C SER A 197 20.71 -0.75 -7.83
N ALA A 198 20.69 -1.48 -6.73
CA ALA A 198 19.88 -1.15 -5.57
C ALA A 198 18.35 -1.16 -5.77
N SER A 199 17.70 -0.88 -4.64
CA SER A 199 16.37 -1.33 -4.28
C SER A 199 15.21 -0.70 -5.06
N TRP A 200 15.35 0.44 -5.74
CA TRP A 200 14.20 1.30 -6.08
C TRP A 200 14.18 1.82 -7.53
N ASN A 201 14.02 0.94 -8.53
CA ASN A 201 14.11 1.33 -9.95
C ASN A 201 13.06 0.72 -10.85
N VAL A 202 11.79 0.80 -10.43
CA VAL A 202 10.65 0.34 -11.22
C VAL A 202 9.58 1.42 -11.24
N SER A 203 9.20 1.84 -12.44
CA SER A 203 8.13 2.82 -12.64
C SER A 203 7.15 2.26 -13.65
N LEU A 204 5.91 2.07 -13.22
CA LEU A 204 4.77 1.89 -14.13
C LEU A 204 4.21 3.26 -14.52
N ASP A 205 3.61 3.32 -15.70
CA ASP A 205 2.67 4.39 -16.06
C ASP A 205 1.29 4.14 -15.45
N ALA A 206 0.34 5.07 -15.66
CA ALA A 206 -0.97 5.01 -15.01
C ALA A 206 -1.83 3.84 -15.50
N GLU A 207 -1.75 3.50 -16.78
CA GLU A 207 -2.49 2.37 -17.35
C GLU A 207 -1.85 1.03 -16.96
N GLY A 208 -0.54 1.01 -16.68
CA GLY A 208 0.22 -0.21 -16.45
C GLY A 208 0.58 -0.90 -17.77
N ASP A 209 0.85 -0.11 -18.81
CA ASP A 209 1.25 -0.57 -20.14
C ASP A 209 2.72 -0.26 -20.45
N ASN A 210 3.37 0.64 -19.70
CA ASN A 210 4.79 0.91 -19.82
C ASN A 210 5.49 0.70 -18.47
N LEU A 211 6.60 -0.02 -18.49
CA LEU A 211 7.44 -0.29 -17.32
C LEU A 211 8.87 0.14 -17.59
N ALA A 212 9.33 1.17 -16.88
CA ALA A 212 10.72 1.62 -16.92
C ALA A 212 11.54 0.95 -15.81
N VAL A 213 12.74 0.49 -16.19
CA VAL A 213 13.65 -0.27 -15.33
C VAL A 213 15.10 0.13 -15.58
N GLY A 214 15.85 0.44 -14.51
CA GLY A 214 17.29 0.70 -14.58
C GLY A 214 18.15 -0.56 -14.38
N TYR A 215 19.20 -0.69 -15.18
CA TYR A 215 20.19 -1.77 -15.15
C TYR A 215 21.62 -1.23 -15.19
N LEU A 216 22.49 -1.77 -14.33
CA LEU A 216 23.94 -1.70 -14.50
C LEU A 216 24.38 -2.84 -15.40
N THR A 217 25.25 -2.53 -16.36
CA THR A 217 25.85 -3.53 -17.25
C THR A 217 27.32 -3.77 -16.90
N ASP A 218 28.06 -2.70 -16.60
CA ASP A 218 29.37 -2.72 -15.96
C ASP A 218 29.55 -1.46 -15.08
N PHE A 219 30.77 -1.19 -14.60
CA PHE A 219 31.08 -0.04 -13.73
C PHE A 219 31.08 1.33 -14.43
N ARG A 220 30.77 1.38 -15.74
CA ARG A 220 30.73 2.58 -16.58
C ARG A 220 29.47 2.69 -17.42
N LYS A 221 28.82 1.56 -17.71
CA LYS A 221 27.70 1.46 -18.64
C LYS A 221 26.43 1.07 -17.91
N MET A 222 25.42 1.90 -18.13
CA MET A 222 24.13 1.85 -17.50
C MET A 222 23.07 1.88 -18.59
N GLU A 223 21.94 1.24 -18.34
CA GLU A 223 20.84 1.21 -19.28
C GLU A 223 19.52 1.38 -18.54
N VAL A 224 18.66 2.24 -19.06
CA VAL A 224 17.24 2.19 -18.72
C VAL A 224 16.51 1.47 -19.84
N CYS A 225 15.69 0.49 -19.49
CA CYS A 225 14.84 -0.24 -20.42
C CYS A 225 13.38 0.14 -20.16
N VAL A 226 12.65 0.43 -21.23
CA VAL A 226 11.19 0.53 -21.20
C VAL A 226 10.61 -0.70 -21.88
N TYR A 227 9.92 -1.52 -21.09
CA TYR A 227 9.09 -2.61 -21.59
C TYR A 227 7.70 -2.07 -21.85
N THR A 228 7.06 -2.53 -22.92
CA THR A 228 5.74 -2.05 -23.32
C THR A 228 4.79 -3.23 -23.50
N ARG A 229 3.57 -3.05 -23.03
CA ARG A 229 2.44 -3.91 -23.29
C ARG A 229 1.72 -3.42 -24.54
N THR A 230 1.41 -4.31 -25.46
CA THR A 230 0.64 -4.00 -26.66
C THR A 230 -0.42 -5.07 -26.87
N ASN A 231 -1.68 -4.64 -27.05
CA ASN A 231 -2.82 -5.55 -27.18
C ASN A 231 -2.91 -6.60 -26.07
N GLY A 232 -2.59 -6.20 -24.84
CA GLY A 232 -2.65 -7.07 -23.66
C GLY A 232 -1.41 -7.95 -23.44
N VAL A 233 -0.44 -7.98 -24.36
CA VAL A 233 0.77 -8.81 -24.29
C VAL A 233 1.99 -7.95 -23.98
N TRP A 234 2.79 -8.38 -23.00
CA TRP A 234 4.06 -7.73 -22.67
C TRP A 234 5.19 -8.26 -23.55
N ASP A 235 5.93 -7.37 -24.19
CA ASP A 235 7.21 -7.73 -24.80
C ASP A 235 8.31 -7.67 -23.74
N THR A 236 8.67 -8.83 -23.20
CA THR A 236 9.71 -8.95 -22.15
C THR A 236 11.12 -9.10 -22.71
N LYS A 237 11.28 -9.25 -24.04
CA LYS A 237 12.56 -9.61 -24.67
C LYS A 237 13.13 -8.51 -25.55
N SER A 238 12.30 -7.60 -26.04
CA SER A 238 12.74 -6.48 -26.89
C SER A 238 12.35 -5.13 -26.26
N PRO A 239 12.92 -4.77 -25.10
CA PRO A 239 12.68 -3.47 -24.52
C PRO A 239 13.28 -2.36 -25.39
N ILE A 240 12.74 -1.15 -25.24
CA ILE A 240 13.38 0.05 -25.76
C ILE A 240 14.49 0.43 -24.78
N VAL A 241 15.73 0.46 -25.28
CA VAL A 241 16.93 0.72 -24.45
C VAL A 241 17.38 2.17 -24.59
N PHE A 242 17.67 2.78 -23.44
CA PHE A 242 18.23 4.11 -23.25
C PHE A 242 19.61 3.95 -22.58
N PRO A 243 20.69 3.93 -23.38
CA PRO A 243 22.04 3.77 -22.85
C PRO A 243 22.50 5.04 -22.14
N LEU A 244 23.23 4.84 -21.04
CA LEU A 244 23.86 5.86 -20.23
C LEU A 244 25.32 5.46 -20.02
N GLU A 245 26.23 6.42 -20.15
CA GLU A 245 27.64 6.22 -19.85
C GLU A 245 28.08 7.20 -18.78
N ASP A 246 28.77 6.69 -17.75
CA ASP A 246 29.42 7.52 -16.75
C ASP A 246 30.92 7.58 -17.00
N GLU A 247 31.37 8.74 -17.49
CA GLU A 247 32.78 9.00 -17.75
C GLU A 247 33.64 9.00 -16.48
N TYR A 248 33.02 9.29 -15.32
CA TYR A 248 33.74 9.52 -14.06
C TYR A 248 33.87 8.28 -13.18
N ARG A 249 33.29 7.12 -13.58
CA ARG A 249 33.31 5.85 -12.83
C ARG A 249 32.76 5.98 -11.41
N HIS A 250 31.73 6.79 -11.21
CA HIS A 250 31.04 6.86 -9.94
C HIS A 250 30.26 5.57 -9.72
N ALA A 251 30.34 5.03 -8.51
CA ALA A 251 29.53 3.88 -8.08
C ALA A 251 28.06 4.28 -7.82
N GLY A 252 27.47 5.08 -8.72
CA GLY A 252 26.09 5.56 -8.64
C GLY A 252 25.09 4.54 -9.18
N GLY A 253 23.84 4.64 -8.72
CA GLY A 253 22.75 3.82 -9.24
C GLY A 253 22.15 4.36 -10.55
N VAL A 254 21.36 3.55 -11.25
CA VAL A 254 20.54 3.97 -12.40
C VAL A 254 19.12 4.22 -11.93
N TYR A 255 18.59 5.43 -12.09
CA TYR A 255 17.20 5.74 -11.73
C TYR A 255 16.36 6.09 -12.96
N ALA A 256 15.09 5.69 -12.92
CA ALA A 256 14.12 5.92 -13.99
C ALA A 256 12.74 6.25 -13.40
N SER A 257 12.04 7.23 -13.98
CA SER A 257 10.68 7.60 -13.59
C SER A 257 9.85 7.99 -14.80
N LEU A 258 8.66 7.40 -14.94
CA LEU A 258 7.70 7.66 -16.01
C LEU A 258 6.60 8.64 -15.58
N SER A 259 6.07 9.39 -16.54
CA SER A 259 4.78 10.09 -16.40
C SER A 259 3.62 9.10 -16.41
N ALA A 260 2.44 9.52 -15.94
CA ALA A 260 1.23 8.71 -15.98
C ALA A 260 0.82 8.33 -17.41
N ALA A 261 1.06 9.20 -18.39
CA ALA A 261 0.76 8.93 -19.78
C ALA A 261 1.78 8.00 -20.46
N GLY A 262 2.90 7.66 -19.79
CA GLY A 262 3.96 6.84 -20.37
C GLY A 262 4.70 7.51 -21.54
N ASP A 263 4.62 8.84 -21.62
CA ASP A 263 5.15 9.67 -22.71
C ASP A 263 6.36 10.53 -22.33
N CYS A 264 6.69 10.59 -21.04
CA CYS A 264 7.84 11.30 -20.51
C CYS A 264 8.61 10.35 -19.60
N LEU A 265 9.90 10.19 -19.87
CA LEU A 265 10.81 9.36 -19.09
C LEU A 265 11.98 10.23 -18.63
N VAL A 266 12.19 10.32 -17.32
CA VAL A 266 13.42 10.87 -16.77
C VAL A 266 14.32 9.73 -16.35
N VAL A 267 15.59 9.81 -16.75
CA VAL A 267 16.62 8.86 -16.35
C VAL A 267 17.83 9.57 -15.76
N TRP A 268 18.51 8.86 -14.88
CA TRP A 268 19.77 9.29 -14.28
C TRP A 268 20.71 8.10 -14.11
N GLY A 269 21.99 8.31 -14.40
CA GLY A 269 23.04 7.32 -14.16
C GLY A 269 24.45 7.91 -14.27
N GLY A 270 24.61 9.22 -14.13
CA GLY A 270 25.90 9.90 -14.24
C GLY A 270 25.96 11.10 -13.31
N VAL A 271 27.11 11.76 -13.16
CA VAL A 271 27.32 12.67 -12.02
C VAL A 271 26.46 13.94 -12.05
N TYR A 272 26.23 14.54 -13.24
CA TYR A 272 25.72 15.92 -13.33
C TYR A 272 24.54 16.11 -14.28
N THR A 273 24.03 15.07 -14.94
CA THR A 273 23.02 15.24 -15.98
C THR A 273 21.88 14.24 -15.83
N PHE A 274 20.65 14.78 -15.86
CA PHE A 274 19.43 14.02 -16.07
C PHE A 274 19.05 14.11 -17.54
N TYR A 275 18.59 13.00 -18.10
CA TYR A 275 18.03 12.99 -19.44
C TYR A 275 16.52 12.83 -19.37
N VAL A 276 15.81 13.71 -20.07
CA VAL A 276 14.36 13.65 -20.22
C VAL A 276 14.05 13.28 -21.66
N TYR A 277 13.51 12.09 -21.84
CA TYR A 277 13.05 11.56 -23.12
C TYR A 277 11.55 11.79 -23.26
N THR A 278 11.12 12.12 -24.48
CA THR A 278 9.70 12.29 -24.79
C THR A 278 9.27 11.28 -25.84
N ARG A 279 8.04 10.79 -25.71
CA ARG A 279 7.40 9.86 -26.63
C ARG A 279 6.28 10.57 -27.36
N THR A 280 6.32 10.56 -28.68
CA THR A 280 5.25 11.12 -29.51
C THR A 280 4.77 10.05 -30.49
N ASN A 281 3.45 9.82 -30.54
CA ASN A 281 2.84 8.80 -31.41
C ASN A 281 3.49 7.41 -31.26
N GLY A 282 3.81 7.02 -30.02
CA GLY A 282 4.41 5.73 -29.72
C GLY A 282 5.93 5.65 -29.90
N ILE A 283 6.59 6.68 -30.42
CA ILE A 283 8.03 6.71 -30.72
C ILE A 283 8.76 7.58 -29.70
N TRP A 284 9.81 7.04 -29.07
CA TRP A 284 10.69 7.79 -28.18
C TRP A 284 11.74 8.56 -28.98
N ASP A 285 11.85 9.87 -28.72
CA ASP A 285 12.96 10.68 -29.24
C ASP A 285 14.22 10.40 -28.42
N ARG A 286 15.03 9.47 -28.90
CA ARG A 286 16.29 9.06 -28.26
C ARG A 286 17.50 9.87 -28.72
N GLU A 287 17.37 10.60 -29.82
CA GLU A 287 18.46 11.34 -30.44
C GLU A 287 18.60 12.75 -29.86
N SER A 288 17.48 13.35 -29.44
CA SER A 288 17.44 14.71 -28.89
C SER A 288 16.81 14.79 -27.49
N PRO A 289 17.34 14.06 -26.48
CA PRO A 289 16.84 14.19 -25.12
C PRO A 289 17.10 15.59 -24.56
N ILE A 290 16.16 16.09 -23.76
CA ILE A 290 16.39 17.29 -22.97
C ILE A 290 17.38 16.93 -21.85
N ARG A 291 18.41 17.75 -21.68
CA ARG A 291 19.45 17.56 -20.65
C ARG A 291 19.25 18.58 -19.55
N LEU A 292 19.05 18.11 -18.32
CA LEU A 292 19.01 18.96 -17.14
C LEU A 292 20.32 18.81 -16.39
N TYR A 293 21.02 19.92 -16.18
CA TYR A 293 22.28 19.94 -15.47
C TYR A 293 22.07 20.12 -13.97
N PHE A 294 22.80 19.33 -13.19
CA PHE A 294 22.84 19.36 -11.74
C PHE A 294 24.21 19.83 -11.29
N SER A 295 24.25 20.98 -10.63
CA SER A 295 25.51 21.66 -10.27
C SER A 295 25.86 21.56 -8.78
N SER A 296 25.21 20.68 -8.00
CA SER A 296 25.54 20.57 -6.58
C SER A 296 26.96 20.01 -6.38
N SER A 297 27.63 20.49 -5.33
CA SER A 297 29.03 20.15 -5.01
C SER A 297 29.22 18.72 -4.47
N GLY A 298 28.15 17.95 -4.30
CA GLY A 298 28.18 16.59 -3.75
C GLY A 298 28.06 15.51 -4.81
N HIS A 299 28.85 14.45 -4.66
CA HIS A 299 29.01 13.35 -5.63
C HIS A 299 27.88 12.30 -5.63
N GLY A 300 26.66 12.62 -5.18
CA GLY A 300 25.61 11.61 -5.04
C GLY A 300 24.19 12.14 -5.20
N VAL A 301 23.62 11.97 -6.39
CA VAL A 301 22.17 11.83 -6.54
C VAL A 301 21.83 10.38 -6.22
N ALA A 302 20.82 10.19 -5.37
CA ALA A 302 20.43 8.87 -4.91
C ALA A 302 19.03 8.47 -5.38
N MET A 303 18.19 9.40 -5.83
CA MET A 303 16.82 9.13 -6.26
C MET A 303 16.30 10.25 -7.16
N ILE A 304 15.36 9.91 -8.05
CA ILE A 304 14.55 10.85 -8.83
C ILE A 304 13.07 10.46 -8.76
N CYS A 305 12.17 11.43 -8.93
CA CYS A 305 10.72 11.21 -9.03
C CYS A 305 10.10 12.24 -9.96
N LEU A 306 9.47 11.77 -11.03
CA LEU A 306 8.66 12.59 -11.92
C LEU A 306 7.20 12.59 -11.46
N SER A 307 6.53 13.74 -11.52
CA SER A 307 5.08 13.82 -11.29
C SER A 307 4.31 13.10 -12.41
N ALA A 308 3.08 12.66 -12.10
CA ALA A 308 2.23 11.99 -13.09
C ALA A 308 2.01 12.85 -14.35
N SER A 309 1.90 14.18 -14.19
CA SER A 309 1.77 15.14 -15.28
C SER A 309 3.02 15.28 -16.16
N GLY A 310 4.17 14.75 -15.74
CA GLY A 310 5.44 14.90 -16.45
C GLY A 310 6.07 16.30 -16.35
N ASN A 311 5.55 17.16 -15.48
CA ASN A 311 5.91 18.59 -15.41
C ASN A 311 6.63 19.01 -14.13
N CYS A 312 6.91 18.10 -13.21
CA CYS A 312 7.65 18.37 -11.99
C CYS A 312 8.57 17.21 -11.68
N LEU A 313 9.86 17.48 -11.50
CA LEU A 313 10.89 16.47 -11.23
C LEU A 313 11.54 16.80 -9.89
N ALA A 314 11.43 15.90 -8.93
CA ALA A 314 12.15 15.94 -7.67
C ALA A 314 13.40 15.05 -7.75
N VAL A 315 14.49 15.55 -7.17
CA VAL A 315 15.83 14.95 -7.24
C VAL A 315 16.49 15.03 -5.87
N HIS A 316 17.08 13.92 -5.42
CA HIS A 316 17.99 13.96 -4.27
C HIS A 316 19.33 14.58 -4.67
N GLY A 317 19.90 15.45 -3.84
CA GLY A 317 21.30 15.81 -3.98
C GLY A 317 21.98 15.99 -2.64
N THR A 318 23.31 16.02 -2.69
CA THR A 318 24.15 16.28 -1.53
C THR A 318 24.93 17.57 -1.73
N GLU A 319 25.08 18.34 -0.65
CA GLU A 319 25.98 19.49 -0.57
C GLU A 319 27.10 19.17 0.42
N VAL A 320 28.35 19.33 0.01
CA VAL A 320 29.52 19.12 0.87
C VAL A 320 30.14 20.46 1.19
N ASN A 321 30.18 20.83 2.47
CA ASN A 321 30.93 21.99 2.94
C ASN A 321 32.32 21.52 3.40
N TYR A 322 33.29 21.53 2.49
CA TYR A 322 34.70 21.29 2.86
C TYR A 322 35.19 22.37 3.84
N PRO A 323 35.95 22.02 4.90
CA PRO A 323 36.49 20.70 5.27
C PRO A 323 35.62 19.88 6.26
N SER A 324 34.41 20.33 6.59
CA SER A 324 33.53 19.67 7.56
C SER A 324 32.58 18.66 6.90
N SER A 325 32.91 17.38 7.02
CA SER A 325 31.95 16.26 6.96
C SER A 325 30.97 16.40 8.14
N PRO A 326 29.65 16.16 7.96
CA PRO A 326 29.02 15.34 6.92
C PRO A 326 28.38 16.10 5.75
N ALA A 327 28.19 15.39 4.63
CA ALA A 327 27.38 15.86 3.50
C ALA A 327 25.94 16.13 3.95
N ILE A 328 25.37 17.24 3.49
CA ILE A 328 23.99 17.63 3.79
C ILE A 328 23.11 17.13 2.65
N ASN A 329 22.16 16.25 2.96
CA ASN A 329 21.19 15.75 1.99
C ASN A 329 20.08 16.80 1.77
N MET A 330 19.69 16.98 0.51
CA MET A 330 18.72 17.98 0.07
C MET A 330 17.81 17.41 -1.02
N VAL A 331 16.69 18.08 -1.25
CA VAL A 331 15.82 17.82 -2.41
C VAL A 331 15.82 19.04 -3.32
N TYR A 332 15.92 18.80 -4.63
CA TYR A 332 15.87 19.80 -5.67
C TYR A 332 14.67 19.53 -6.56
N VAL A 333 13.91 20.56 -6.90
CA VAL A 333 12.71 20.45 -7.74
C VAL A 333 12.88 21.30 -9.00
N TYR A 334 12.78 20.63 -10.13
CA TYR A 334 12.68 21.24 -11.45
C TYR A 334 11.23 21.28 -11.89
N THR A 335 10.84 22.35 -12.59
CA THR A 335 9.48 22.52 -13.09
C THR A 335 9.49 22.72 -14.59
N ARG A 336 8.52 22.10 -15.27
CA ARG A 336 8.31 22.23 -16.71
C ARG A 336 7.06 23.06 -16.95
N THR A 337 7.19 24.11 -17.74
CA THR A 337 6.07 24.98 -18.13
C THR A 337 6.03 25.08 -19.65
N ASN A 338 4.87 24.81 -20.25
CA ASN A 338 4.66 24.87 -21.71
C ASN A 338 5.70 24.07 -22.51
N GLY A 339 6.10 22.90 -22.01
CA GLY A 339 7.06 22.02 -22.67
C GLY A 339 8.54 22.33 -22.38
N THR A 340 8.85 23.44 -21.72
CA THR A 340 10.23 23.84 -21.38
C THR A 340 10.51 23.64 -19.90
N TRP A 341 11.63 23.00 -19.56
CA TRP A 341 12.10 22.89 -18.18
C TRP A 341 12.78 24.19 -17.75
N ASP A 342 12.43 24.68 -16.56
CA ASP A 342 13.24 25.67 -15.88
C ASP A 342 14.54 25.00 -15.42
N GLU A 343 15.67 25.45 -15.95
CA GLU A 343 16.99 24.97 -15.55
C GLU A 343 17.35 25.44 -14.13
N SER A 344 16.64 26.46 -13.62
CA SER A 344 16.68 26.83 -12.21
C SER A 344 15.87 25.82 -11.40
N TYR A 345 16.50 25.27 -10.37
CA TYR A 345 15.83 24.37 -9.43
C TYR A 345 15.48 25.09 -8.13
N ILE A 346 14.43 24.60 -7.47
CA ILE A 346 14.05 25.04 -6.13
C ILE A 346 14.67 24.07 -5.13
N ARG A 347 15.42 24.63 -4.16
CA ARG A 347 16.14 23.87 -3.13
C ARG A 347 15.29 23.72 -1.87
N PHE A 348 15.21 22.50 -1.36
CA PHE A 348 14.57 22.15 -0.09
C PHE A 348 15.67 21.71 0.89
N ASN A 349 15.98 22.59 1.84
CA ASN A 349 16.95 22.31 2.90
C ASN A 349 16.33 21.38 3.95
N PRO A 350 17.13 20.52 4.60
CA PRO A 350 16.66 19.72 5.72
C PRO A 350 16.20 20.64 6.85
N PRO A 351 14.97 20.47 7.37
CA PRO A 351 14.53 21.15 8.58
C PRO A 351 15.44 20.81 9.77
N GLU A 352 15.61 21.73 10.72
CA GLU A 352 16.49 21.54 11.90
C GLU A 352 16.19 20.28 12.70
N ASP A 353 14.93 19.86 12.71
CA ASP A 353 14.43 18.71 13.46
C ASP A 353 14.33 17.43 12.62
N SER A 354 14.91 17.42 11.42
CA SER A 354 14.92 16.28 10.51
C SER A 354 16.06 15.31 10.81
N SER A 355 15.90 14.08 10.31
CA SER A 355 16.92 13.04 10.46
C SER A 355 18.02 13.17 9.39
N PRO A 356 19.24 12.64 9.63
CA PRO A 356 20.36 12.78 8.69
C PRO A 356 20.06 12.30 7.26
N GLY A 357 19.22 11.28 7.12
CA GLY A 357 18.76 10.75 5.83
C GLY A 357 17.71 11.59 5.08
N PHE A 358 17.37 12.81 5.54
CA PHE A 358 16.37 13.67 4.88
C PHE A 358 16.61 13.76 3.36
N GLY A 359 15.56 13.66 2.56
CA GLY A 359 15.67 13.81 1.11
C GLY A 359 16.10 12.54 0.36
N LYS A 360 16.50 11.47 1.06
CA LYS A 360 16.73 10.16 0.41
C LYS A 360 15.43 9.47 0.00
N VAL A 361 14.30 9.88 0.56
CA VAL A 361 12.96 9.36 0.24
C VAL A 361 12.03 10.53 -0.02
N PHE A 362 11.37 10.54 -1.18
CA PHE A 362 10.36 11.54 -1.48
C PHE A 362 9.32 11.03 -2.48
N SER A 363 8.18 11.70 -2.52
CA SER A 363 7.10 11.46 -3.48
C SER A 363 6.48 12.79 -3.89
N LEU A 364 6.21 12.93 -5.18
CA LEU A 364 5.32 13.96 -5.72
C LEU A 364 3.90 13.41 -5.86
N ASN A 365 2.91 14.31 -5.84
CA ASN A 365 1.56 14.00 -6.32
C ASN A 365 1.46 14.22 -7.85
N ALA A 366 0.28 14.01 -8.43
CA ALA A 366 0.12 13.99 -9.89
C ALA A 366 0.48 15.33 -10.56
N GLU A 367 0.01 16.44 -9.98
CA GLU A 367 0.28 17.80 -10.47
C GLU A 367 1.69 18.31 -10.12
N GLY A 368 2.38 17.61 -9.21
CA GLY A 368 3.68 18.03 -8.70
C GLY A 368 3.61 19.34 -7.91
N ASP A 369 2.47 19.64 -7.29
CA ASP A 369 2.28 20.78 -6.38
C ASP A 369 2.40 20.38 -4.91
N ARG A 370 2.58 19.08 -4.62
CA ARG A 370 2.86 18.56 -3.28
C ARG A 370 4.07 17.64 -3.33
N LEU A 371 5.00 17.87 -2.42
CA LEU A 371 6.21 17.09 -2.25
C LEU A 371 6.28 16.59 -0.81
N ALA A 372 6.19 15.28 -0.62
CA ALA A 372 6.46 14.65 0.66
C ALA A 372 7.92 14.19 0.71
N VAL A 373 8.64 14.52 1.78
CA VAL A 373 10.05 14.20 1.98
C VAL A 373 10.23 13.51 3.33
N GLY A 374 10.93 12.39 3.33
CA GLY A 374 11.28 11.62 4.52
C GLY A 374 12.77 11.39 4.61
N ALA A 375 13.13 10.41 5.44
CA ALA A 375 14.49 10.00 5.66
C ALA A 375 14.59 8.48 5.68
N ASP A 376 15.57 7.96 4.97
CA ASP A 376 16.03 6.57 5.09
C ASP A 376 17.50 6.57 5.49
N ASP A 377 17.87 5.70 6.42
CA ASP A 377 19.22 5.65 6.98
C ASP A 377 19.55 4.24 7.43
N ASP A 378 20.85 3.92 7.48
CA ASP A 378 21.33 2.57 7.82
C ASP A 378 21.08 2.26 9.30
N SER A 379 20.98 3.29 10.13
CA SER A 379 20.69 3.18 11.56
C SER A 379 19.23 3.48 11.90
N PRO A 380 18.66 2.87 12.95
CA PRO A 380 17.30 3.17 13.39
C PRO A 380 17.10 4.65 13.70
N ILE A 381 16.23 5.29 12.92
CA ILE A 381 15.77 6.65 13.19
C ILE A 381 14.64 6.58 14.22
N ILE A 382 14.88 7.02 15.44
CA ILE A 382 13.86 7.11 16.49
C ILE A 382 13.06 8.41 16.27
N ASN A 383 11.72 8.31 16.28
CA ASN A 383 10.83 9.45 16.08
C ASN A 383 11.09 10.21 14.77
N GLY A 384 11.31 9.46 13.68
CA GLY A 384 11.46 10.01 12.34
C GLY A 384 10.29 10.90 11.94
N LYS A 385 10.55 11.81 10.99
CA LYS A 385 9.60 12.81 10.52
C LYS A 385 9.47 12.78 9.01
N VAL A 386 8.27 13.11 8.56
CA VAL A 386 7.97 13.36 7.14
C VAL A 386 7.46 14.78 6.99
N TYR A 387 7.92 15.47 5.95
CA TYR A 387 7.64 16.87 5.68
C TYR A 387 6.88 16.96 4.36
N LEU A 388 5.71 17.60 4.37
CA LEU A 388 4.91 17.85 3.17
C LEU A 388 4.98 19.33 2.82
N TYR A 389 5.62 19.62 1.69
CA TYR A 389 5.69 20.95 1.10
C TYR A 389 4.57 21.11 0.08
N THR A 390 4.07 22.34 -0.07
CA THR A 390 2.99 22.67 -1.01
C THR A 390 3.39 23.85 -1.88
N ARG A 391 3.08 23.75 -3.16
CA ARG A 391 3.19 24.82 -4.16
C ARG A 391 1.82 25.44 -4.36
N THR A 392 1.70 26.74 -4.09
CA THR A 392 0.46 27.50 -4.33
C THR A 392 0.77 28.65 -5.27
N ASN A 393 -0.03 28.81 -6.33
CA ASN A 393 0.16 29.86 -7.34
C ASN A 393 1.60 29.90 -7.92
N GLY A 394 2.18 28.73 -8.16
CA GLY A 394 3.54 28.60 -8.70
C GLY A 394 4.67 28.73 -7.67
N ILE A 395 4.39 29.09 -6.41
CA ILE A 395 5.41 29.32 -5.37
C ILE A 395 5.38 28.16 -4.36
N TRP A 396 6.54 27.54 -4.12
CA TRP A 396 6.70 26.55 -3.05
C TRP A 396 6.90 27.23 -1.69
N ASP A 397 6.12 26.80 -0.69
CA ASP A 397 6.41 27.14 0.70
C ASP A 397 7.46 26.16 1.25
N THR A 398 8.74 26.54 1.10
CA THR A 398 9.88 25.72 1.56
C THR A 398 10.17 25.86 3.05
N GLN A 399 9.55 26.84 3.73
CA GLN A 399 9.86 27.19 5.11
C GLN A 399 8.85 26.62 6.11
N ASN A 400 7.60 26.40 5.68
CA ASN A 400 6.53 25.94 6.58
C ASN A 400 5.91 24.61 6.12
N PRO A 401 6.71 23.52 6.00
CA PRO A 401 6.14 22.21 5.67
C PRO A 401 5.20 21.71 6.77
N ILE A 402 4.16 20.99 6.36
CA ILE A 402 3.36 20.21 7.29
C ILE A 402 4.21 19.03 7.77
N LYS A 403 4.35 18.90 9.09
CA LYS A 403 5.14 17.83 9.71
C LYS A 403 4.26 16.66 10.12
N PHE A 404 4.70 15.46 9.79
CA PHE A 404 4.07 14.19 10.16
C PHE A 404 5.03 13.40 11.06
N SER A 405 4.45 12.73 12.05
CA SER A 405 5.16 11.82 12.95
C SER A 405 4.26 10.65 13.30
N ALA A 406 4.86 9.51 13.66
CA ALA A 406 4.11 8.37 14.16
C ALA A 406 3.28 8.78 15.40
N PRO A 407 1.99 8.39 15.50
CA PRO A 407 1.18 8.69 16.68
C PRO A 407 1.64 7.94 17.93
N ALA A 408 2.18 6.73 17.75
CA ALA A 408 2.71 5.90 18.83
C ALA A 408 4.14 6.34 19.20
N SER A 409 4.50 6.19 20.48
CA SER A 409 5.87 6.42 20.94
C SER A 409 6.78 5.25 20.56
N GLY A 410 8.08 5.54 20.39
CA GLY A 410 9.11 4.50 20.17
C GLY A 410 9.09 3.87 18.77
N VAL A 411 8.33 4.42 17.82
CA VAL A 411 8.35 3.98 16.42
C VAL A 411 9.67 4.38 15.77
N THR A 412 10.36 3.41 15.19
CA THR A 412 11.60 3.62 14.43
C THR A 412 11.34 3.60 12.92
N TYR A 413 12.26 4.21 12.16
CA TYR A 413 12.22 4.28 10.70
C TYR A 413 10.98 4.94 10.10
N PHE A 414 10.22 5.72 10.87
CA PHE A 414 9.09 6.48 10.32
C PHE A 414 9.58 7.43 9.23
N GLY A 415 9.09 7.26 8.01
CA GLY A 415 9.52 8.04 6.84
C GLY A 415 10.53 7.35 5.92
N CYS A 416 10.88 6.08 6.16
CA CYS A 416 11.80 5.31 5.31
C CYS A 416 11.20 4.90 3.95
N ALA A 417 9.88 4.97 3.81
CA ALA A 417 9.18 4.80 2.55
C ALA A 417 7.97 5.74 2.52
N ILE A 418 7.75 6.43 1.41
CA ILE A 418 6.67 7.42 1.28
C ILE A 418 6.00 7.29 -0.07
N LYS A 419 4.66 7.39 -0.09
CA LYS A 419 3.92 7.58 -1.32
C LYS A 419 2.74 8.52 -1.12
N LEU A 420 2.62 9.52 -1.99
CA LEU A 420 1.40 10.32 -2.16
C LEU A 420 0.50 9.66 -3.21
N ASN A 421 -0.82 9.77 -3.03
CA ASN A 421 -1.75 9.51 -4.14
C ASN A 421 -1.76 10.70 -5.12
N ASP A 422 -2.40 10.53 -6.28
CA ASP A 422 -2.42 11.56 -7.33
C ASP A 422 -2.94 12.91 -6.85
N ALA A 423 -4.01 12.91 -6.05
CA ALA A 423 -4.59 14.13 -5.50
C ALA A 423 -3.74 14.76 -4.37
N GLY A 424 -2.73 14.05 -3.86
CA GLY A 424 -1.89 14.48 -2.74
C GLY A 424 -2.65 14.70 -1.44
N ASN A 425 -3.81 14.03 -1.28
CA ASN A 425 -4.67 14.09 -0.08
C ASN A 425 -4.60 12.79 0.75
N ARG A 426 -3.86 11.78 0.28
CA ARG A 426 -3.51 10.57 1.03
C ARG A 426 -1.98 10.43 1.01
N LEU A 427 -1.41 10.09 2.16
CA LEU A 427 0.02 9.91 2.35
C LEU A 427 0.26 8.58 3.09
N ALA A 428 0.86 7.61 2.40
CA ALA A 428 1.36 6.38 3.02
C ALA A 428 2.80 6.60 3.49
N VAL A 429 3.08 6.25 4.74
CA VAL A 429 4.39 6.39 5.39
C VAL A 429 4.80 5.05 6.02
N GLY A 430 5.88 4.48 5.52
CA GLY A 430 6.53 3.30 6.07
C GLY A 430 7.22 3.59 7.39
N ALA A 431 7.24 2.58 8.26
CA ALA A 431 7.97 2.54 9.51
C ALA A 431 8.32 1.08 9.85
N ALA A 432 9.07 0.86 10.93
CA ALA A 432 9.43 -0.49 11.37
C ALA A 432 8.19 -1.37 11.61
N SER A 433 8.03 -2.40 10.77
CA SER A 433 6.94 -3.39 10.82
C SER A 433 5.53 -2.80 10.69
N ARG A 434 5.39 -1.61 10.09
CA ARG A 434 4.08 -0.99 9.89
C ARG A 434 4.09 0.09 8.82
N VAL A 435 2.89 0.46 8.39
CA VAL A 435 2.64 1.61 7.53
C VAL A 435 1.52 2.44 8.13
N TYR A 436 1.70 3.77 8.13
CA TYR A 436 0.67 4.73 8.49
C TYR A 436 0.09 5.35 7.23
N VAL A 437 -1.23 5.46 7.14
CA VAL A 437 -1.91 6.17 6.05
C VAL A 437 -2.64 7.37 6.61
N TYR A 438 -2.10 8.55 6.30
CA TYR A 438 -2.70 9.83 6.62
C TYR A 438 -3.64 10.26 5.50
N THR A 439 -4.73 10.90 5.88
CA THR A 439 -5.75 11.42 4.99
C THR A 439 -6.07 12.86 5.33
N TYR A 440 -6.13 13.70 4.30
CA TYR A 440 -6.62 15.05 4.36
C TYR A 440 -8.13 15.07 4.12
N LEU A 441 -8.91 15.36 5.17
CA LEU A 441 -10.37 15.45 5.13
C LEU A 441 -10.80 16.75 5.78
N ASN A 442 -11.81 17.43 5.21
CA ASN A 442 -12.41 18.64 5.78
C ASN A 442 -11.38 19.72 6.16
N GLY A 443 -10.40 19.96 5.29
CA GLY A 443 -9.38 20.98 5.50
C GLY A 443 -8.23 20.58 6.45
N LYS A 444 -8.21 19.34 6.95
CA LYS A 444 -7.22 18.90 7.96
C LYS A 444 -6.73 17.47 7.74
N TRP A 445 -5.45 17.24 8.02
CA TRP A 445 -4.88 15.89 8.11
C TRP A 445 -5.30 15.20 9.42
N ASN A 446 -5.63 13.91 9.34
CA ASN A 446 -5.97 13.06 10.49
C ASN A 446 -4.74 12.66 11.35
N MET A 447 -3.86 13.60 11.67
CA MET A 447 -2.55 13.36 12.31
C MET A 447 -2.59 12.50 13.57
N LYS A 448 -3.66 12.61 14.38
CA LYS A 448 -3.79 11.88 15.65
C LYS A 448 -4.24 10.43 15.48
N THR A 449 -4.97 10.14 14.42
CA THR A 449 -5.61 8.84 14.18
C THR A 449 -5.51 8.48 12.69
N PRO A 450 -4.29 8.32 12.15
CA PRO A 450 -4.09 7.72 10.84
C PRO A 450 -4.51 6.25 10.87
N ILE A 451 -4.73 5.69 9.69
CA ILE A 451 -4.86 4.23 9.57
C ILE A 451 -3.49 3.63 9.83
N GLU A 452 -3.41 2.67 10.74
CA GLU A 452 -2.18 1.93 11.03
C GLU A 452 -2.33 0.50 10.51
N ILE A 453 -1.40 0.10 9.64
CA ILE A 453 -1.32 -1.24 9.07
C ILE A 453 -0.06 -1.89 9.63
N LEU A 454 -0.24 -2.92 10.47
CA LEU A 454 0.87 -3.67 11.06
C LEU A 454 1.27 -4.84 10.17
N ASP A 455 2.53 -5.28 10.29
CA ASP A 455 3.03 -6.49 9.65
C ASP A 455 2.11 -7.69 9.95
N PRO A 456 1.47 -8.29 8.93
CA PRO A 456 0.57 -9.43 9.10
C PRO A 456 1.25 -10.69 9.64
N SER A 457 2.57 -10.82 9.51
CA SER A 457 3.30 -11.98 10.03
C SER A 457 3.36 -12.03 11.56
N GLY A 458 3.18 -10.88 12.22
CA GLY A 458 3.31 -10.74 13.67
C GLY A 458 4.72 -11.03 14.19
N ASN A 459 5.71 -11.19 13.31
CA ASN A 459 7.08 -11.51 13.70
C ASN A 459 7.80 -10.23 14.15
N LEU A 460 7.87 -10.05 15.46
CA LEU A 460 8.55 -8.91 16.08
C LEU A 460 10.08 -8.98 15.97
N ASP A 461 10.66 -10.14 15.63
CA ASP A 461 12.11 -10.26 15.43
C ASP A 461 12.55 -9.65 14.10
N ASN A 462 11.60 -9.39 13.20
CA ASN A 462 11.85 -8.88 11.87
C ASN A 462 11.45 -7.41 11.70
N VAL A 463 11.90 -6.59 12.64
CA VAL A 463 11.46 -5.20 12.80
C VAL A 463 11.60 -4.33 11.55
N ASN A 464 12.47 -4.72 10.61
CA ASN A 464 12.89 -3.90 9.48
C ASN A 464 12.47 -4.44 8.09
N GLY A 465 11.62 -5.47 8.03
CA GLY A 465 11.19 -6.06 6.76
C GLY A 465 9.97 -5.38 6.12
N PHE A 466 8.87 -5.29 6.87
CA PHE A 466 7.59 -4.75 6.40
C PHE A 466 7.55 -3.22 6.50
N GLY A 467 7.12 -2.56 5.41
CA GLY A 467 6.97 -1.10 5.35
C GLY A 467 8.11 -0.35 4.66
N LYS A 468 9.17 -1.04 4.23
CA LYS A 468 10.34 -0.44 3.54
C LYS A 468 10.10 -0.10 2.06
N ALA A 469 9.02 -0.59 1.47
CA ALA A 469 8.60 -0.21 0.14
C ALA A 469 7.08 -0.07 0.15
N VAL A 470 6.57 1.06 -0.34
CA VAL A 470 5.13 1.34 -0.39
C VAL A 470 4.74 1.91 -1.74
N SER A 471 3.57 1.52 -2.24
CA SER A 471 2.97 2.10 -3.44
C SER A 471 1.47 2.27 -3.25
N LEU A 472 0.91 3.36 -3.78
CA LEU A 472 -0.50 3.70 -3.74
C LEU A 472 -1.03 3.81 -5.16
N ASN A 473 -2.26 3.37 -5.38
CA ASN A 473 -2.99 3.71 -6.59
C ASN A 473 -3.44 5.19 -6.58
N LYS A 474 -3.99 5.65 -7.71
CA LYS A 474 -4.41 7.06 -7.91
C LYS A 474 -5.32 7.60 -6.82
N LEU A 475 -6.25 6.78 -6.34
CA LEU A 475 -7.22 7.17 -5.31
C LEU A 475 -6.66 7.04 -3.88
N GLY A 476 -5.58 6.28 -3.69
CA GLY A 476 -5.04 5.93 -2.38
C GLY A 476 -5.87 4.88 -1.63
N THR A 477 -6.65 4.07 -2.35
CA THR A 477 -7.52 3.02 -1.78
C THR A 477 -6.90 1.63 -1.82
N SER A 478 -5.91 1.43 -2.69
CA SER A 478 -5.11 0.21 -2.76
C SER A 478 -3.66 0.55 -2.42
N LEU A 479 -3.08 -0.19 -1.49
CA LEU A 479 -1.73 -0.01 -0.97
C LEU A 479 -0.95 -1.30 -1.11
N ALA A 480 0.16 -1.28 -1.84
CA ALA A 480 1.14 -2.37 -1.85
C ALA A 480 2.26 -2.06 -0.85
N VAL A 481 2.64 -3.04 -0.04
CA VAL A 481 3.69 -2.93 0.98
C VAL A 481 4.67 -4.10 0.85
N GLY A 482 5.95 -3.80 0.70
CA GLY A 482 7.04 -4.78 0.73
C GLY A 482 7.33 -5.28 2.14
N ALA A 483 7.60 -6.58 2.26
CA ALA A 483 7.95 -7.31 3.47
C ALA A 483 9.22 -8.14 3.23
N VAL A 484 10.35 -7.45 3.04
CA VAL A 484 11.53 -8.01 2.35
C VAL A 484 12.31 -9.07 3.13
N LEU A 485 12.14 -9.10 4.45
CA LEU A 485 12.85 -10.05 5.31
C LEU A 485 11.95 -11.25 5.69
N THR A 486 10.74 -11.34 5.16
CA THR A 486 9.79 -12.39 5.52
C THR A 486 10.29 -13.78 5.09
N LYS A 487 10.20 -14.76 5.99
CA LYS A 487 10.45 -16.18 5.69
C LYS A 487 9.28 -16.76 4.88
N VAL A 488 9.58 -17.52 3.83
CA VAL A 488 8.58 -18.21 3.00
C VAL A 488 8.93 -19.69 2.93
N GLY A 489 8.09 -20.55 3.52
CA GLY A 489 8.38 -21.98 3.65
C GLY A 489 9.69 -22.20 4.44
N SER A 490 10.65 -22.89 3.83
CA SER A 490 11.99 -23.10 4.38
C SER A 490 12.98 -21.98 4.08
N ALA A 491 12.68 -21.03 3.17
CA ALA A 491 13.59 -19.99 2.73
C ALA A 491 13.52 -18.74 3.63
N PRO A 492 14.55 -18.45 4.46
CA PRO A 492 14.62 -17.22 5.24
C PRO A 492 14.89 -16.00 4.33
N GLU A 493 14.39 -14.83 4.73
CA GLU A 493 14.56 -13.56 3.98
C GLU A 493 14.18 -13.63 2.47
N ALA A 494 13.28 -14.55 2.11
CA ALA A 494 12.79 -14.65 0.73
C ALA A 494 11.95 -13.44 0.34
N GLY A 495 11.24 -12.85 1.30
CA GLY A 495 10.43 -11.65 1.12
C GLY A 495 9.00 -11.92 0.64
N ALA A 496 8.15 -10.92 0.79
CA ALA A 496 6.75 -10.94 0.36
C ALA A 496 6.27 -9.52 0.01
N VAL A 497 5.13 -9.40 -0.66
CA VAL A 497 4.38 -8.15 -0.80
C VAL A 497 2.97 -8.35 -0.29
N CYS A 498 2.46 -7.38 0.44
CA CYS A 498 1.09 -7.35 0.94
C CYS A 498 0.32 -6.24 0.24
N ILE A 499 -0.82 -6.58 -0.35
CA ILE A 499 -1.72 -5.62 -1.00
C ILE A 499 -2.94 -5.46 -0.10
N PHE A 500 -3.22 -4.22 0.28
CA PHE A 500 -4.36 -3.84 1.09
C PHE A 500 -5.33 -3.05 0.23
N ASP A 501 -6.50 -3.62 -0.03
CA ASP A 501 -7.58 -2.98 -0.78
C ASP A 501 -8.62 -2.38 0.16
N ASN A 502 -9.27 -1.29 -0.29
CA ASN A 502 -10.24 -0.53 0.50
C ASN A 502 -9.64 0.08 1.77
N VAL A 503 -8.42 0.64 1.67
CA VAL A 503 -7.87 1.52 2.71
C VAL A 503 -8.67 2.84 2.66
N LYS A 504 -9.57 3.07 3.63
CA LYS A 504 -10.51 4.22 3.62
C LYS A 504 -10.44 5.07 4.87
#